data_AF-A0A610C3K7-F1
#
_entry.id   AF-A0A610C3K7-F1
#
_cell.length_a   1.000
_cell.length_b   1.000
_cell.length_c   1.000
_cell.angle_alpha   90.00
_cell.angle_beta   90.00
_cell.angle_gamma   90.00
#
_symmetry.space_group_name_H-M   'P 1'
#
loop_
_entity.id
_entity.type
_entity.pdbx_description
1 polymer ?
#
loop_
_entity_poly.entity_id
_entity_poly.type
_entity_poly.pdbx_seq_one_letter_code
_entity_poly.pdbx_strand_id
1 'polypeptide(L)'
;MNRKYYFNNMWWGWVTGGYMLYMSWDYEFKYRLLFWCISLCGMVLYPVAKWYIEDTALKFTRPDFWNSGFFADTPGKMGLLAVYTGTVFILSLPLSMIYILSVIIKRLSVR
;
A
#
# COMPACT_ATOMS: atom_id res chain seq x y z
N MET A 1 -12.11 0.17 7.48
CA MET A 1 -11.43 -1.06 7.03
C MET A 1 -12.04 -2.29 7.69
N ASN A 2 -12.42 -3.32 6.92
CA ASN A 2 -12.91 -4.60 7.44
C ASN A 2 -11.73 -5.61 7.58
N ARG A 3 -11.77 -6.51 8.57
CA ARG A 3 -10.75 -7.56 8.78
C ARG A 3 -10.57 -8.45 7.53
N LYS A 4 -11.67 -8.84 6.88
CA LYS A 4 -11.61 -9.66 5.65
C LYS A 4 -10.83 -8.97 4.53
N TYR A 5 -11.05 -7.66 4.35
CA TYR A 5 -10.33 -6.86 3.36
C TYR A 5 -8.82 -6.80 3.65
N TYR A 6 -8.47 -6.60 4.93
CA TYR A 6 -7.07 -6.52 5.36
C TYR A 6 -6.30 -7.78 4.98
N PHE A 7 -6.80 -8.95 5.39
CA PHE A 7 -6.13 -10.22 5.08
C PHE A 7 -6.15 -10.55 3.57
N ASN A 8 -7.21 -10.20 2.85
CA ASN A 8 -7.28 -10.44 1.40
C ASN A 8 -6.23 -9.64 0.61
N ASN A 9 -5.90 -8.44 1.06
CA ASN A 9 -4.92 -7.57 0.40
C ASN A 9 -3.50 -7.71 0.94
N MET A 10 -3.33 -8.40 2.08
CA MET A 10 -2.04 -8.66 2.70
C MET A 10 -1.09 -9.42 1.78
N TRP A 11 -1.62 -10.35 0.98
CA TRP A 11 -0.84 -11.14 0.02
C TRP A 11 0.01 -10.27 -0.91
N TRP A 12 -0.56 -9.16 -1.42
CA TRP A 12 0.16 -8.24 -2.31
C TRP A 12 1.29 -7.49 -1.60
N GLY A 13 1.09 -7.13 -0.33
CA GLY A 13 2.14 -6.58 0.52
C GLY A 13 3.28 -7.58 0.72
N TRP A 14 2.97 -8.86 0.93
CA TRP A 14 3.97 -9.92 1.10
C TRP A 14 4.75 -10.20 -0.18
N VAL A 15 4.08 -10.30 -1.32
CA VAL A 15 4.73 -10.52 -2.61
C VAL A 15 5.71 -9.39 -2.92
N THR A 16 5.27 -8.14 -2.77
CA THR A 16 6.11 -6.97 -3.07
C THR A 16 7.27 -6.81 -2.08
N GLY A 17 7.03 -6.92 -0.78
CA GLY A 17 8.08 -6.85 0.22
C GLY A 17 9.05 -8.03 0.18
N GLY A 18 8.56 -9.24 -0.06
CA GLY A 18 9.37 -10.44 -0.26
C GLY A 18 10.28 -10.33 -1.47
N TYR A 19 9.77 -9.78 -2.57
CA TYR A 19 10.58 -9.48 -3.76
C TYR A 19 11.69 -8.46 -3.46
N MET A 20 11.39 -7.38 -2.73
CA MET A 20 12.40 -6.40 -2.32
C MET A 20 13.48 -7.02 -1.42
N LEU A 21 13.08 -7.85 -0.45
CA LEU A 21 14.01 -8.57 0.42
C LEU A 21 14.91 -9.50 -0.38
N TYR A 22 14.34 -10.32 -1.27
CA TYR A 22 15.08 -11.23 -2.15
C TYR A 22 16.10 -10.49 -3.02
N MET A 23 15.68 -9.41 -3.68
CA MET A 23 16.57 -8.60 -4.52
C MET A 23 17.72 -7.94 -3.74
N SER A 24 17.54 -7.71 -2.44
CA SER A 24 18.57 -7.11 -1.58
C SER A 24 19.43 -8.12 -0.82
N TRP A 25 19.19 -9.42 -1.01
CA TRP A 25 19.79 -10.48 -0.20
C TRP A 25 21.31 -10.53 -0.32
N ASP A 26 21.82 -10.54 -1.55
CA ASP A 26 23.25 -10.68 -1.87
C ASP A 26 23.98 -9.33 -1.99
N TYR A 27 23.23 -8.22 -1.91
CA TYR A 27 23.79 -6.88 -2.05
C TYR A 27 24.22 -6.30 -0.70
N GLU A 28 25.50 -5.96 -0.59
CA GLU A 28 26.04 -5.23 0.55
C GLU A 28 25.94 -3.72 0.32
N PHE A 29 25.03 -3.06 1.05
CA PHE A 29 24.92 -1.60 1.05
C PHE A 29 24.77 -1.07 2.47
N LYS A 30 25.24 0.16 2.69
CA LYS A 30 25.34 0.82 4.00
C LYS A 30 24.04 0.80 4.83
N TYR A 31 22.89 0.80 4.15
CA TYR A 31 21.56 0.87 4.77
C TYR A 31 20.75 -0.43 4.65
N ARG A 32 21.41 -1.59 4.45
CA ARG A 32 20.74 -2.89 4.25
C ARG A 32 19.72 -3.23 5.33
N LEU A 33 20.13 -3.08 6.59
CA LEU A 33 19.23 -3.33 7.74
C LEU A 33 18.00 -2.41 7.71
N LEU A 34 18.20 -1.11 7.42
CA LEU A 34 17.11 -0.15 7.35
C LEU A 34 16.14 -0.48 6.21
N PHE A 35 16.68 -0.84 5.04
CA PHE A 35 15.88 -1.27 3.89
C PHE A 35 15.05 -2.53 4.19
N TRP A 36 15.61 -3.50 4.91
CA TRP A 36 14.87 -4.67 5.36
C TRP A 36 13.77 -4.31 6.35
N CYS A 37 14.05 -3.43 7.33
CA CYS A 37 13.03 -2.94 8.26
C CYS A 37 11.88 -2.24 7.54
N ILE A 38 12.19 -1.36 6.58
CA ILE A 38 11.18 -0.66 5.76
C ILE A 38 10.36 -1.67 4.96
N SER A 39 11.00 -2.67 4.36
CA SER A 39 10.32 -3.71 3.57
C SER A 39 9.37 -4.54 4.43
N LEU A 40 9.82 -4.98 5.61
CA LEU A 40 9.01 -5.74 6.56
C LEU A 40 7.83 -4.91 7.11
N CYS A 41 8.06 -3.65 7.45
CA CYS A 41 6.99 -2.75 7.86
C CYS A 41 5.99 -2.51 6.71
N GLY A 42 6.49 -2.31 5.49
CA GLY A 42 5.67 -2.11 4.30
C GLY A 42 4.76 -3.30 4.01
N MET A 43 5.24 -4.53 4.21
CA MET A 43 4.44 -5.76 4.07
C MET A 43 3.18 -5.73 4.93
N VAL A 44 3.29 -5.30 6.20
CA VAL A 44 2.18 -5.27 7.16
C VAL A 44 1.27 -4.05 6.97
N LEU A 45 1.87 -2.92 6.58
CA LEU A 45 1.17 -1.63 6.43
C LEU A 45 0.51 -1.46 5.06
N TYR A 46 0.88 -2.26 4.07
CA TYR A 46 0.35 -2.19 2.71
C TYR A 46 -1.19 -2.15 2.65
N PRO A 47 -1.95 -3.05 3.34
CA PRO A 47 -3.40 -3.03 3.25
C PRO A 47 -4.03 -1.76 3.84
N VAL A 48 -3.37 -1.14 4.83
CA VAL A 48 -3.83 0.12 5.45
C VAL A 48 -3.68 1.27 4.46
N ALA A 49 -2.51 1.37 3.83
CA ALA A 49 -2.23 2.40 2.83
C ALA A 49 -3.11 2.24 1.58
N LYS A 50 -3.28 1.01 1.10
CA LYS A 50 -4.20 0.70 0.00
C LYS A 50 -5.62 1.15 0.32
N TRP A 51 -6.12 0.77 1.50
CA TRP A 51 -7.45 1.16 1.96
C TRP A 51 -7.60 2.68 2.04
N TYR A 52 -6.60 3.40 2.55
CA TYR A 52 -6.64 4.86 2.66
C TYR A 52 -6.69 5.55 1.28
N ILE A 53 -5.91 5.05 0.33
CA ILE A 53 -5.92 5.54 -1.06
C ILE A 53 -7.28 5.28 -1.70
N GLU A 54 -7.81 4.06 -1.59
CA GLU A 54 -9.12 3.71 -2.14
C GLU A 54 -10.25 4.54 -1.52
N ASP A 55 -10.28 4.67 -0.19
CA ASP A 55 -11.26 5.48 0.53
C ASP A 55 -11.21 6.95 0.10
N THR A 56 -10.01 7.49 -0.12
CA THR A 56 -9.84 8.86 -0.59
C THR A 56 -10.22 9.02 -2.06
N ALA A 57 -9.78 8.11 -2.93
CA ALA A 57 -10.10 8.15 -4.35
C ALA A 57 -11.60 8.02 -4.60
N LEU A 58 -12.31 7.17 -3.85
CA LEU A 58 -13.75 6.97 -3.97
C LEU A 58 -14.59 8.16 -3.45
N LYS A 59 -13.98 9.13 -2.75
CA LYS A 59 -14.65 10.41 -2.46
C LYS A 59 -14.76 11.31 -3.70
N PHE A 60 -13.83 11.16 -4.64
CA PHE A 60 -13.73 11.99 -5.84
C PHE A 60 -14.14 11.25 -7.13
N THR A 61 -14.15 9.91 -7.09
CA THR A 61 -14.39 9.05 -8.26
C THR A 61 -15.46 8.00 -7.94
N ARG A 62 -16.08 7.45 -8.99
CA ARG A 62 -17.04 6.34 -8.86
C ARG A 62 -16.35 5.00 -9.13
N PRO A 63 -16.78 3.89 -8.50
CA PRO A 63 -16.25 2.56 -8.82
C PRO A 63 -16.31 2.20 -10.31
N ASP A 64 -17.38 2.61 -11.00
CA ASP A 64 -17.59 2.32 -12.42
C ASP A 64 -16.53 2.98 -13.33
N PHE A 65 -15.98 4.12 -12.90
CA PHE A 65 -14.90 4.80 -13.62
C PHE A 65 -13.64 3.92 -13.70
N TRP A 66 -13.33 3.18 -12.62
CA TRP A 66 -12.14 2.33 -12.54
C TRP A 66 -12.28 0.97 -13.25
N ASN A 67 -13.44 0.72 -13.86
CA ASN A 67 -13.73 -0.50 -14.62
C ASN A 67 -14.22 -0.22 -16.05
N SER A 68 -14.15 1.04 -16.51
CA SER A 68 -14.60 1.43 -17.85
C SER A 68 -13.51 2.17 -18.64
N GLY A 69 -13.66 2.21 -19.96
CA GLY A 69 -12.76 2.93 -20.86
C GLY A 69 -11.30 2.45 -20.75
N PHE A 70 -10.39 3.37 -20.43
CA PHE A 70 -8.96 3.06 -20.25
C PHE A 70 -8.68 2.07 -19.10
N PHE A 71 -9.58 1.99 -18.10
CA PHE A 71 -9.47 1.07 -16.98
C PHE A 71 -10.31 -0.21 -17.15
N ALA A 72 -10.81 -0.47 -18.36
CA ALA A 72 -11.46 -1.73 -18.67
C ALA A 72 -10.53 -2.92 -18.43
N ASP A 73 -11.10 -4.05 -18.02
CA ASP A 73 -10.36 -5.29 -17.71
C ASP A 73 -9.76 -5.92 -18.97
N THR A 74 -8.62 -5.37 -19.38
CA THR A 74 -7.78 -5.83 -20.49
C THR A 74 -6.42 -6.23 -19.96
N PRO A 75 -5.63 -7.03 -20.70
CA PRO A 75 -4.25 -7.35 -20.30
C PRO A 75 -3.38 -6.12 -20.01
N GLY A 76 -3.65 -4.99 -20.69
CA GLY A 76 -2.97 -3.72 -20.43
C GLY A 76 -3.18 -3.16 -19.02
N LYS A 77 -4.33 -3.45 -18.38
CA LYS A 77 -4.63 -3.06 -17.00
C LYS A 77 -3.70 -3.75 -15.99
N MET A 78 -3.20 -4.94 -16.30
CA MET A 78 -2.35 -5.71 -15.39
C MET A 78 -1.01 -5.01 -15.10
N GLY A 79 -0.40 -4.39 -16.13
CA GLY A 79 0.80 -3.59 -15.94
C GLY A 79 0.56 -2.37 -15.06
N LEU A 80 -0.56 -1.68 -15.27
CA LEU A 80 -0.96 -0.54 -14.45
C LEU A 80 -1.24 -0.94 -13.00
N LEU A 81 -1.86 -2.11 -12.78
CA LEU A 81 -2.09 -2.68 -11.44
C LEU A 81 -0.78 -3.02 -10.73
N ALA A 82 0.24 -3.51 -11.45
CA ALA A 82 1.55 -3.75 -10.88
C ALA A 82 2.23 -2.45 -10.42
N VAL A 83 2.20 -1.41 -11.27
CA VAL A 83 2.73 -0.08 -10.92
C VAL A 83 1.97 0.53 -9.74
N TYR A 84 0.65 0.40 -9.72
CA TYR A 84 -0.19 0.83 -8.61
C TYR A 84 0.23 0.11 -7.32
N THR A 85 0.38 -1.21 -7.36
CA THR A 85 0.77 -2.03 -6.20
C THR A 85 2.15 -1.61 -5.67
N GLY A 86 3.14 -1.40 -6.54
CA GLY A 86 4.47 -0.92 -6.13
C GLY A 86 4.42 0.49 -5.52
N THR A 87 3.65 1.40 -6.13
CA THR A 87 3.47 2.77 -5.62
C THR A 87 2.82 2.77 -4.23
N VAL A 88 1.76 1.99 -4.04
CA VAL A 88 1.10 1.84 -2.74
C VAL A 88 2.05 1.28 -1.68
N PHE A 89 2.92 0.34 -2.06
CA PHE A 89 3.92 -0.21 -1.15
C PHE A 89 4.96 0.83 -0.71
N ILE A 90 5.50 1.62 -1.64
CA ILE A 90 6.45 2.70 -1.32
C ILE A 90 5.79 3.75 -0.40
N LEU A 91 4.53 4.09 -0.68
CA LEU A 91 3.77 5.05 0.12
C LEU A 91 3.21 4.45 1.42
N SER A 92 3.38 3.16 1.66
CA SER A 92 2.74 2.48 2.78
C SER A 92 3.14 3.05 4.14
N LEU A 93 4.43 3.34 4.31
CA LEU A 93 4.98 3.95 5.52
C LEU A 93 4.49 5.39 5.74
N PRO A 94 4.70 6.36 4.82
CA PRO A 94 4.28 7.73 5.05
C PRO A 94 2.76 7.86 5.20
N LEU A 95 1.96 7.13 4.40
CA LEU A 95 0.51 7.20 4.51
C LEU A 95 -0.01 6.58 5.81
N SER A 96 0.56 5.45 6.24
CA SER A 96 0.17 4.85 7.51
C SER A 96 0.55 5.74 8.69
N MET A 97 1.70 6.42 8.63
CA MET A 97 2.13 7.39 9.64
C MET A 97 1.17 8.58 9.72
N ILE A 98 0.81 9.18 8.58
CA ILE A 98 -0.18 10.27 8.52
C ILE A 98 -1.52 9.81 9.09
N TYR A 99 -1.97 8.61 8.74
CA TYR A 99 -3.22 8.05 9.25
C TYR A 99 -3.20 7.93 10.78
N ILE A 100 -2.15 7.32 11.36
CA ILE A 100 -2.00 7.18 12.81
C ILE A 100 -1.99 8.55 13.50
N LEU A 101 -1.22 9.51 12.98
CA LEU A 101 -1.17 10.88 13.51
C LEU A 101 -2.56 11.53 13.48
N SER A 102 -3.29 11.39 12.37
CA SER A 102 -4.65 11.95 12.25
C SER A 102 -5.62 11.38 13.28
N VAL A 103 -5.50 10.08 13.60
CA VAL A 103 -6.32 9.42 14.63
C VAL A 103 -5.93 9.91 16.02
N ILE A 104 -4.64 10.07 16.31
CA ILE A 104 -4.15 10.58 17.60
C ILE A 104 -4.63 12.02 17.81
N ILE A 105 -4.44 12.90 16.83
CA ILE A 105 -4.88 14.30 16.89
C ILE A 105 -6.39 14.39 17.12
N LYS A 106 -7.19 13.61 16.38
CA LYS A 106 -8.65 13.57 16.61
C LYS A 106 -9.00 13.11 18.01
N ARG A 107 -8.33 12.09 18.55
CA ARG A 107 -8.58 11.63 19.92
C ARG A 107 -8.18 12.65 20.98
N LEU A 108 -7.10 13.39 20.76
CA LEU A 108 -6.63 14.45 21.66
C LEU A 108 -7.54 15.68 21.60
N SER A 109 -8.06 16.04 20.43
CA SER A 109 -8.96 17.19 20.24
C SER A 109 -10.38 16.98 20.78
N VAL A 110 -10.79 15.73 21.02
CA VAL A 110 -12.10 15.38 21.59
C VAL A 110 -12.06 15.30 23.13
N ARG A 111 -10.86 15.37 23.73
CA ARG A 111 -10.67 15.60 25.17
C ARG A 111 -10.62 17.09 25.46
#